data_AF-A0A8J3D777-F1
#
_entry.id   AF-A0A8J3D777-F1
#
_cell.length_a   1.000
_cell.length_b   1.000
_cell.length_c   1.000
_cell.angle_alpha   90.00
_cell.angle_beta   90.00
_cell.angle_gamma   90.00
#
_symmetry.space_group_name_H-M   'P 1'
#
loop_
_entity.id
_entity.type
_entity.pdbx_description
1 polymer ?
#
loop_
_entity_poly.entity_id
_entity_poly.type
_entity_poly.pdbx_seq_one_letter_code
_entity_poly.pdbx_strand_id
1 'polypeptide(L)'
;MKIIVAYIVLLASLPVSCSKTMPPGDTKPDNGQTGFRKEISQYGITWTFDKPARTGQFITGDWWVVGPVRIVKITPEPGPVTTDQSDIKINHWNDTSLKQNAAMRNGSMIVLKAGYTQGYDSRSESFDEKEVVKLPLDLATNRSLVSSISNTSLPVNHFCKELMPWDNEKKCQVVMKTAAVLTCLAAEPPTDAFRPPYAGTGKPIFRAQDIRWEALPALSPAGQVPSWEDFERYFQRPWIDHILSWSQQELVPNENQPNYGREYARLVSMASLMVMLDVPRQRKEKLTLELIQRGIDLYGLAMVGGYWNEGGGHSSGRKWPILFASIMLKDPALAQLPGTAVFHEDTQTYYGNGWFGQDVLWQMVIHHGNRETYEEKTPDQWGDWDKTSEGYRTCCNAQAWVGTALAARYLKAVKLWNHDAHFDYIERWMRQDDPYAAARGNYPRPKQETTTYDPFITAMWRAHRPQAPAQEMAGNNRKWTLQGKKWGWVSQ
;
A
#
# COMPACT_ATOMS: atom_id res chain seq x y z
N MET A 1 73.78 31.32 10.08
CA MET A 1 72.95 31.23 11.30
C MET A 1 71.57 30.73 10.89
N LYS A 2 71.20 29.53 11.37
CA LYS A 2 70.00 28.71 11.08
C LYS A 2 69.86 28.18 9.64
N ILE A 3 70.17 26.88 9.55
CA ILE A 3 70.22 26.01 8.37
C ILE A 3 68.82 25.54 8.02
N ILE A 4 68.47 25.62 6.73
CA ILE A 4 67.28 25.00 6.12
C ILE A 4 67.66 23.55 5.78
N VAL A 5 66.95 22.58 6.36
CA VAL A 5 66.99 21.17 5.93
C VAL A 5 65.64 20.86 5.28
N ALA A 6 65.68 20.62 3.98
CA ALA A 6 64.55 20.12 3.20
C ALA A 6 64.53 18.57 3.31
N TYR A 7 63.45 18.01 3.85
CA TYR A 7 63.17 16.58 3.75
C TYR A 7 62.20 16.34 2.59
N ILE A 8 62.70 15.69 1.55
CA ILE A 8 61.92 15.08 0.47
C ILE A 8 61.35 13.78 1.02
N VAL A 9 60.02 13.68 1.14
CA VAL A 9 59.33 12.42 1.44
C VAL A 9 58.87 11.79 0.13
N LEU A 10 59.51 10.66 -0.20
CA LEU A 10 59.16 9.78 -1.31
C LEU A 10 57.88 9.00 -0.93
N LEU A 11 56.78 9.23 -1.65
CA LEU A 11 55.55 8.43 -1.56
C LEU A 11 55.76 7.10 -2.27
N ALA A 12 56.05 6.05 -1.52
CA ALA A 12 55.97 4.66 -1.97
C ALA A 12 54.55 4.13 -1.73
N SER A 13 53.87 3.75 -2.82
CA SER A 13 52.57 3.10 -2.81
C SER A 13 52.70 1.65 -2.31
N LEU A 14 52.12 1.37 -1.14
CA LEU A 14 51.88 0.02 -0.65
C LEU A 14 50.38 -0.33 -0.80
N PRO A 15 50.02 -1.53 -1.30
CA PRO A 15 48.64 -1.91 -1.46
C PRO A 15 48.03 -2.25 -0.10
N VAL A 16 46.98 -1.51 0.27
CA VAL A 16 46.13 -1.81 1.42
C VAL A 16 45.32 -3.06 1.10
N SER A 17 45.65 -4.17 1.78
CA SER A 17 44.82 -5.37 1.82
C SER A 17 43.54 -5.04 2.59
N CYS A 18 42.46 -4.81 1.86
CA CYS A 18 41.13 -4.64 2.40
C CYS A 18 40.51 -6.03 2.60
N SER A 19 40.15 -6.37 3.84
CA SER A 19 39.40 -7.58 4.16
C SER A 19 38.04 -7.53 3.46
N LYS A 20 37.82 -8.45 2.52
CA LYS A 20 36.53 -8.63 1.85
C LYS A 20 35.50 -9.10 2.87
N THR A 21 34.58 -8.22 3.25
CA THR A 21 33.27 -8.63 3.74
C THR A 21 32.57 -9.39 2.63
N MET A 22 32.13 -10.63 2.91
CA MET A 22 31.37 -11.41 1.94
C MET A 22 30.02 -10.73 1.68
N PRO A 23 29.57 -10.61 0.43
CA PRO A 23 28.23 -10.10 0.13
C PRO A 23 27.16 -11.10 0.63
N PRO A 24 25.94 -10.63 0.95
CA PRO A 24 24.80 -11.52 1.17
C PRO A 24 24.61 -12.41 -0.06
N GLY A 25 24.39 -13.71 0.14
CA GLY A 25 24.32 -14.70 -0.93
C GLY A 25 23.35 -14.29 -2.04
N ASP A 26 23.91 -13.96 -3.20
CA ASP A 26 23.21 -13.87 -4.48
C ASP A 26 22.71 -15.27 -4.86
N THR A 27 21.52 -15.62 -4.39
CA THR A 27 20.73 -16.64 -5.09
C THR A 27 20.22 -15.97 -6.37
N LYS A 28 20.81 -16.33 -7.51
CA LYS A 28 20.26 -16.01 -8.84
C LYS A 28 18.75 -16.30 -8.82
N PRO A 29 17.89 -15.40 -9.33
CA PRO A 29 16.50 -15.74 -9.55
C PRO A 29 16.44 -16.97 -10.46
N ASP A 30 15.79 -18.03 -9.98
CA ASP A 30 15.40 -19.17 -10.81
C ASP A 30 14.47 -18.59 -11.89
N ASN A 31 14.82 -18.71 -13.18
CA ASN A 31 14.20 -17.96 -14.28
C ASN A 31 12.75 -18.39 -14.61
N GLY A 32 11.86 -18.48 -13.63
CA GLY A 32 10.49 -18.96 -13.82
C GLY A 32 10.40 -20.42 -14.29
N GLN A 33 11.49 -21.20 -14.15
CA GLN A 33 11.51 -22.58 -14.64
C GLN A 33 10.71 -23.49 -13.70
N THR A 34 9.62 -24.05 -14.24
CA THR A 34 8.83 -25.06 -13.56
C THR A 34 9.66 -26.30 -13.29
N GLY A 35 9.52 -26.90 -12.11
CA GLY A 35 10.29 -28.10 -11.78
C GLY A 35 9.91 -28.71 -10.43
N PHE A 36 10.40 -29.91 -10.15
CA PHE A 36 10.18 -30.55 -8.86
C PHE A 36 11.24 -30.09 -7.86
N ARG A 37 10.82 -29.39 -6.80
CA ARG A 37 11.71 -28.88 -5.76
C ARG A 37 11.29 -29.37 -4.40
N LYS A 38 12.26 -29.70 -3.55
CA LYS A 38 12.03 -30.03 -2.13
C LYS A 38 11.94 -28.78 -1.26
N GLU A 39 12.53 -27.67 -1.73
CA GLU A 39 12.51 -26.39 -1.05
C GLU A 39 12.41 -25.26 -2.07
N ILE A 40 11.79 -24.17 -1.66
CA ILE A 40 11.72 -22.92 -2.42
C ILE A 40 11.96 -21.75 -1.47
N SER A 41 12.60 -20.70 -1.98
CA SER A 41 13.01 -19.55 -1.18
C SER A 41 12.58 -18.24 -1.84
N GLN A 42 12.11 -17.29 -1.04
CA GLN A 42 11.77 -15.94 -1.49
C GLN A 42 11.98 -14.96 -0.35
N TYR A 43 12.71 -13.86 -0.60
CA TYR A 43 12.95 -12.78 0.37
C TYR A 43 13.51 -13.25 1.72
N GLY A 44 14.37 -14.27 1.69
CA GLY A 44 14.99 -14.86 2.89
C GLY A 44 14.10 -15.86 3.63
N ILE A 45 12.89 -16.14 3.15
CA ILE A 45 11.99 -17.16 3.67
C ILE A 45 12.14 -18.42 2.82
N THR A 46 12.32 -19.58 3.45
CA THR A 46 12.41 -20.88 2.77
C THR A 46 11.32 -21.81 3.28
N TRP A 47 10.51 -22.36 2.39
CA TRP A 47 9.57 -23.45 2.69
C TRP A 47 10.17 -24.77 2.25
N THR A 48 10.21 -25.77 3.14
CA THR A 48 10.66 -27.12 2.84
C THR A 48 9.48 -28.09 2.85
N PHE A 49 9.29 -28.80 1.75
CA PHE A 49 8.28 -29.84 1.58
C PHE A 49 8.79 -31.21 2.09
N ASP A 50 7.88 -32.09 2.50
CA ASP A 50 8.19 -33.47 2.88
C ASP A 50 8.82 -34.26 1.71
N LYS A 51 8.31 -34.04 0.50
CA LYS A 51 8.79 -34.60 -0.77
C LYS A 51 8.86 -33.52 -1.85
N PRO A 52 9.69 -33.71 -2.91
CA PRO A 52 9.70 -32.77 -4.03
C PRO A 52 8.30 -32.54 -4.61
N ALA A 53 7.92 -31.28 -4.77
CA ALA A 53 6.65 -30.85 -5.34
C ALA A 53 6.88 -30.04 -6.61
N ARG A 54 5.91 -30.07 -7.53
CA ARG A 54 5.95 -29.27 -8.75
C ARG A 54 5.74 -27.80 -8.39
N THR A 55 6.73 -26.96 -8.65
CA THR A 55 6.74 -25.54 -8.34
C THR A 55 7.16 -24.69 -9.53
N GLY A 56 6.83 -23.40 -9.46
CA GLY A 56 7.28 -22.35 -10.36
C GLY A 56 6.87 -20.98 -9.82
N GLN A 57 7.03 -19.94 -10.63
CA GLN A 57 6.69 -18.57 -10.23
C GLN A 57 5.59 -18.00 -11.13
N PHE A 58 4.80 -17.08 -10.58
CA PHE A 58 3.90 -16.22 -11.35
C PHE A 58 4.70 -15.16 -12.11
N ILE A 59 4.04 -14.45 -13.03
CA ILE A 59 4.68 -13.38 -13.83
C ILE A 59 5.25 -12.24 -12.96
N THR A 60 4.75 -12.08 -11.74
CA THR A 60 5.18 -11.11 -10.72
C THR A 60 6.23 -11.67 -9.75
N GLY A 61 6.64 -12.94 -9.92
CA GLY A 61 7.76 -13.56 -9.19
C GLY A 61 7.39 -14.34 -7.92
N ASP A 62 6.16 -14.22 -7.41
CA ASP A 62 5.71 -15.02 -6.26
C ASP A 62 5.61 -16.52 -6.61
N TRP A 63 5.83 -17.39 -5.62
CA TRP A 63 5.85 -18.83 -5.84
C TRP A 63 4.45 -19.46 -5.86
N TRP A 64 4.29 -20.45 -6.74
CA TRP A 64 3.24 -21.44 -6.65
C TRP A 64 3.79 -22.86 -6.47
N VAL A 65 2.94 -23.72 -5.92
CA VAL A 65 3.15 -25.16 -5.79
C VAL A 65 1.87 -25.89 -6.20
N VAL A 66 1.99 -26.98 -6.95
CA VAL A 66 0.86 -27.88 -7.24
C VAL A 66 0.68 -28.81 -6.04
N GLY A 67 -0.49 -28.74 -5.41
CA GLY A 67 -0.77 -29.46 -4.19
C GLY A 67 -1.91 -30.47 -4.27
N PRO A 68 -2.34 -31.00 -3.11
CA PRO A 68 -1.88 -30.61 -1.77
C PRO A 68 -0.41 -30.96 -1.51
N VAL A 69 0.27 -30.19 -0.65
CA VAL A 69 1.65 -30.43 -0.21
C VAL A 69 1.78 -30.37 1.30
N ARG A 70 2.75 -31.09 1.86
CA ARG A 70 3.08 -31.03 3.28
C ARG A 70 4.35 -30.21 3.48
N ILE A 71 4.24 -29.10 4.17
CA ILE A 71 5.39 -28.24 4.55
C ILE A 71 5.86 -28.71 5.92
N VAL A 72 7.11 -29.14 6.00
CA VAL A 72 7.70 -29.71 7.23
C VAL A 72 8.61 -28.73 7.95
N LYS A 73 9.11 -27.71 7.25
CA LYS A 73 9.99 -26.69 7.81
C LYS A 73 9.78 -25.35 7.11
N ILE A 74 9.87 -24.27 7.88
CA ILE A 74 10.00 -22.89 7.38
C ILE A 74 11.24 -22.29 8.02
N THR A 75 12.07 -21.59 7.23
CA THR A 75 13.26 -20.89 7.71
C THR A 75 13.16 -19.40 7.37
N PRO A 76 13.44 -18.47 8.29
CA PRO A 76 13.73 -18.68 9.72
C PRO A 76 12.61 -19.40 10.46
N GLU A 77 12.97 -20.11 11.53
CA GLU A 77 12.00 -20.90 12.30
C GLU A 77 10.98 -19.98 13.00
N PRO A 78 9.67 -20.27 12.88
CA PRO A 78 8.64 -19.60 13.66
C PRO A 78 8.67 -20.08 15.10
N GLY A 79 8.57 -19.17 16.06
CA GLY A 79 8.50 -19.58 17.46
C GLY A 79 8.83 -18.49 18.47
N PRO A 80 8.85 -18.84 19.76
CA PRO A 80 9.21 -17.91 20.81
C PRO A 80 10.69 -17.53 20.74
N VAL A 81 11.01 -16.35 21.28
CA VAL A 81 12.39 -15.91 21.54
C VAL A 81 12.66 -15.87 23.03
N THR A 82 13.92 -16.03 23.43
CA THR A 82 14.29 -16.05 24.87
C THR A 82 14.03 -14.72 25.56
N THR A 83 14.24 -13.60 24.85
CA THR A 83 14.06 -12.26 25.41
C THR A 83 13.66 -11.31 24.30
N ASP A 84 12.63 -10.50 24.56
CA ASP A 84 12.26 -9.37 23.71
C ASP A 84 12.98 -8.11 24.21
N GLN A 85 13.83 -7.54 23.36
CA GLN A 85 14.61 -6.33 23.66
C GLN A 85 14.12 -5.13 22.83
N SER A 86 12.92 -5.22 22.26
CA SER A 86 12.37 -4.17 21.42
C SER A 86 12.15 -2.89 22.25
N ASP A 87 12.65 -1.74 21.80
CA ASP A 87 12.36 -0.46 22.46
C ASP A 87 11.03 0.10 21.94
N ILE A 88 9.92 -0.35 22.52
CA ILE A 88 8.56 0.08 22.14
C ILE A 88 8.29 1.48 22.71
N LYS A 89 7.99 2.41 21.80
CA LYS A 89 7.58 3.78 22.08
C LYS A 89 6.07 3.93 21.93
N ILE A 90 5.50 4.82 22.71
CA ILE A 90 4.15 5.33 22.51
C ILE A 90 4.19 6.53 21.58
N ASN A 91 3.15 6.69 20.76
CA ASN A 91 3.03 7.83 19.87
C ASN A 91 2.54 9.08 20.63
N HIS A 92 2.37 10.20 19.91
CA HIS A 92 1.90 11.46 20.49
C HIS A 92 0.42 11.45 20.92
N TRP A 93 -0.35 10.45 20.50
CA TRP A 93 -1.69 10.17 20.98
C TRP A 93 -1.72 9.33 22.26
N ASN A 94 -0.55 9.00 22.81
CA ASN A 94 -0.38 8.09 23.95
C ASN A 94 -0.80 6.64 23.64
N ASP A 95 -0.68 6.24 22.38
CA ASP A 95 -1.08 4.92 21.88
C ASP A 95 0.11 4.13 21.32
N THR A 96 -0.01 2.80 21.38
CA THR A 96 0.75 1.84 20.59
C THR A 96 -0.09 0.56 20.48
N SER A 97 0.03 -0.13 19.36
CA SER A 97 -0.52 -1.46 19.13
C SER A 97 0.51 -2.55 19.40
N LEU A 98 1.62 -2.20 20.06
CA LEU A 98 2.69 -3.12 20.43
C LEU A 98 2.77 -3.33 21.95
N LYS A 99 3.17 -4.54 22.33
CA LYS A 99 3.49 -4.93 23.70
C LYS A 99 4.75 -5.79 23.70
N GLN A 100 5.47 -5.78 24.82
CA GLN A 100 6.57 -6.72 25.04
C GLN A 100 6.00 -8.14 25.09
N ASN A 101 6.36 -8.97 24.10
CA ASN A 101 5.87 -10.33 24.03
C ASN A 101 6.81 -11.16 23.18
N ALA A 102 7.33 -12.22 23.80
CA ALA A 102 8.33 -13.10 23.20
C ALA A 102 7.74 -14.41 22.66
N ALA A 103 6.41 -14.59 22.68
CA ALA A 103 5.76 -15.87 22.38
C ALA A 103 5.85 -16.32 20.91
N MET A 104 5.97 -15.38 19.97
CA MET A 104 6.03 -15.66 18.53
C MET A 104 6.82 -14.60 17.75
N ARG A 105 7.73 -15.08 16.89
CA ARG A 105 8.40 -14.38 15.79
C ARG A 105 8.34 -15.23 14.52
N ASN A 106 8.52 -14.58 13.37
CA ASN A 106 8.60 -15.24 12.05
C ASN A 106 7.39 -16.14 11.73
N GLY A 107 6.23 -15.83 12.31
CA GLY A 107 5.05 -16.65 12.17
C GLY A 107 4.52 -16.68 10.74
N SER A 108 3.60 -17.62 10.50
CA SER A 108 2.93 -17.80 9.21
C SER A 108 1.43 -17.98 9.43
N MET A 109 0.63 -17.59 8.44
CA MET A 109 -0.83 -17.60 8.52
C MET A 109 -1.45 -17.89 7.15
N ILE A 110 -2.60 -18.55 7.15
CA ILE A 110 -3.49 -18.67 5.99
C ILE A 110 -4.65 -17.72 6.20
N VAL A 111 -4.71 -16.65 5.40
CA VAL A 111 -5.74 -15.62 5.54
C VAL A 111 -7.03 -16.08 4.83
N LEU A 112 -7.96 -16.68 5.56
CA LEU A 112 -9.27 -17.08 5.01
C LEU A 112 -10.31 -15.96 5.08
N LYS A 113 -10.14 -15.03 6.01
CA LYS A 113 -11.02 -13.88 6.24
C LYS A 113 -10.15 -12.67 6.61
N ALA A 114 -10.48 -11.50 6.10
CA ALA A 114 -9.88 -10.26 6.59
C ALA A 114 -10.49 -9.91 7.97
N GLY A 115 -9.71 -9.32 8.87
CA GLY A 115 -10.14 -9.15 10.24
C GLY A 115 -9.18 -8.38 11.11
N TYR A 116 -9.06 -8.78 12.37
CA TYR A 116 -8.32 -8.04 13.40
C TYR A 116 -7.22 -8.88 14.06
N THR A 117 -7.06 -10.11 13.62
CA THR A 117 -6.16 -11.11 14.23
C THR A 117 -5.11 -11.58 13.23
N GLN A 118 -3.93 -11.93 13.74
CA GLN A 118 -2.81 -12.43 12.95
C GLN A 118 -1.90 -13.38 13.72
N GLY A 119 -1.16 -14.22 12.98
CA GLY A 119 -0.25 -15.24 13.52
C GLY A 119 1.25 -15.02 13.24
N TYR A 120 1.68 -13.82 12.84
CA TYR A 120 3.07 -13.50 12.45
C TYR A 120 3.97 -13.11 13.64
N ASP A 121 3.55 -12.16 14.46
CA ASP A 121 4.39 -11.60 15.53
C ASP A 121 3.59 -11.25 16.78
N SER A 122 4.00 -11.83 17.91
CA SER A 122 3.31 -11.70 19.19
C SER A 122 3.41 -10.33 19.85
N ARG A 123 4.31 -9.45 19.37
CA ARG A 123 4.41 -8.08 19.85
C ARG A 123 3.21 -7.24 19.47
N SER A 124 2.55 -7.52 18.34
CA SER A 124 1.33 -6.78 18.00
C SER A 124 0.17 -7.22 18.87
N GLU A 125 -0.66 -6.28 19.32
CA GLU A 125 -1.90 -6.53 20.04
C GLU A 125 -2.91 -7.37 19.24
N SER A 126 -2.80 -7.32 17.90
CA SER A 126 -3.58 -8.16 16.99
C SER A 126 -3.17 -9.64 16.98
N PHE A 127 -2.13 -10.04 17.72
CA PHE A 127 -1.69 -11.43 17.75
C PHE A 127 -2.73 -12.36 18.40
N ASP A 128 -3.07 -13.43 17.69
CA ASP A 128 -3.85 -14.56 18.22
C ASP A 128 -3.15 -15.87 17.85
N GLU A 129 -2.84 -16.71 18.84
CA GLU A 129 -2.19 -18.00 18.63
C GLU A 129 -3.01 -18.92 17.70
N LYS A 130 -4.33 -18.74 17.63
CA LYS A 130 -5.21 -19.52 16.75
C LYS A 130 -4.95 -19.27 15.27
N GLU A 131 -4.37 -18.13 14.91
CA GLU A 131 -4.02 -17.78 13.53
C GLU A 131 -2.65 -18.36 13.11
N VAL A 132 -1.86 -18.83 14.08
CA VAL A 132 -0.51 -19.34 13.84
C VAL A 132 -0.59 -20.70 13.14
N VAL A 133 0.08 -20.80 11.99
CA VAL A 133 0.36 -22.09 11.35
C VAL A 133 1.34 -22.90 12.18
N LYS A 134 0.92 -24.11 12.58
CA LYS A 134 1.77 -25.10 13.25
C LYS A 134 2.34 -26.08 12.20
N LEU A 135 3.64 -26.35 12.29
CA LEU A 135 4.32 -27.32 11.41
C LEU A 135 4.35 -28.72 12.04
N PRO A 136 4.34 -29.79 11.24
CA PRO A 136 4.14 -29.78 9.78
C PRO A 136 2.72 -29.36 9.37
N LEU A 137 2.63 -28.59 8.28
CA LEU A 137 1.36 -28.09 7.71
C LEU A 137 1.00 -28.87 6.45
N ASP A 138 -0.21 -29.43 6.38
CA ASP A 138 -0.81 -29.89 5.13
C ASP A 138 -1.48 -28.71 4.41
N LEU A 139 -0.77 -28.10 3.47
CA LEU A 139 -1.26 -26.96 2.70
C LEU A 139 -2.18 -27.46 1.57
N ALA A 140 -3.49 -27.38 1.83
CA ALA A 140 -4.52 -27.76 0.87
C ALA A 140 -4.47 -26.91 -0.41
N THR A 141 -4.98 -27.48 -1.52
CA THR A 141 -5.17 -26.74 -2.78
C THR A 141 -6.08 -25.53 -2.56
N ASN A 142 -5.87 -24.50 -3.37
CA ASN A 142 -6.59 -23.23 -3.31
C ASN A 142 -6.41 -22.52 -1.95
N ARG A 143 -5.17 -22.51 -1.45
CA ARG A 143 -4.75 -21.78 -0.27
C ARG A 143 -3.45 -21.05 -0.55
N SER A 144 -3.23 -19.94 0.12
CA SER A 144 -1.94 -19.28 0.15
C SER A 144 -1.44 -19.19 1.57
N LEU A 145 -0.17 -19.51 1.77
CA LEU A 145 0.53 -19.37 3.03
C LEU A 145 1.32 -18.07 2.98
N VAL A 146 1.00 -17.14 3.90
CA VAL A 146 1.81 -15.95 4.14
C VAL A 146 2.81 -16.31 5.23
N SER A 147 4.10 -16.17 4.95
CA SER A 147 5.17 -16.37 5.92
C SER A 147 5.96 -15.08 6.08
N SER A 148 6.52 -14.87 7.27
CA SER A 148 7.18 -13.61 7.62
C SER A 148 8.56 -13.81 8.24
N ILE A 149 9.36 -12.74 8.20
CA ILE A 149 10.50 -12.56 9.09
C ILE A 149 10.21 -11.34 9.96
N SER A 150 10.44 -11.46 11.26
CA SER A 150 10.30 -10.37 12.22
C SER A 150 11.55 -9.48 12.27
N ASN A 151 11.38 -8.19 12.52
CA ASN A 151 12.47 -7.30 12.90
C ASN A 151 12.96 -7.65 14.31
N THR A 152 14.28 -7.69 14.48
CA THR A 152 14.94 -8.02 15.77
C THR A 152 15.14 -6.80 16.66
N SER A 153 15.04 -5.59 16.11
CA SER A 153 15.14 -4.32 16.84
C SER A 153 14.15 -3.30 16.30
N LEU A 154 13.80 -2.33 17.14
CA LEU A 154 12.98 -1.16 16.81
C LEU A 154 13.69 0.11 17.32
N PRO A 155 13.48 1.28 16.68
CA PRO A 155 12.73 1.48 15.44
C PRO A 155 13.52 1.03 14.19
N VAL A 156 12.84 0.81 13.09
CA VAL A 156 13.42 0.47 11.79
C VAL A 156 13.26 1.60 10.78
N ASN A 157 13.95 1.51 9.64
CA ASN A 157 13.75 2.44 8.53
C ASN A 157 12.32 2.28 7.98
N HIS A 158 11.65 3.40 7.74
CA HIS A 158 10.42 3.42 6.99
C HIS A 158 10.67 2.98 5.54
N PHE A 159 9.73 2.22 4.97
CA PHE A 159 9.84 1.61 3.63
C PHE A 159 10.22 2.61 2.54
N CYS A 160 9.47 3.71 2.45
CA CYS A 160 9.69 4.78 1.48
C CYS A 160 10.26 6.05 2.13
N LYS A 161 11.23 5.90 3.04
CA LYS A 161 11.85 7.04 3.77
C LYS A 161 12.40 8.15 2.85
N GLU A 162 12.81 7.81 1.63
CA GLU A 162 13.33 8.77 0.65
C GLU A 162 12.23 9.68 0.09
N LEU A 163 10.95 9.26 0.17
CA LEU A 163 9.79 10.07 -0.23
C LEU A 163 9.24 10.94 0.91
N MET A 164 9.84 10.88 2.10
CA MET A 164 9.40 11.65 3.27
C MET A 164 10.20 12.95 3.38
N PRO A 165 9.55 14.11 3.20
CA PRO A 165 10.25 15.40 3.28
C PRO A 165 10.54 15.82 4.73
N TRP A 166 10.02 15.11 5.72
CA TRP A 166 10.27 15.32 7.15
C TRP A 166 11.03 14.15 7.76
N ASP A 167 11.98 14.45 8.66
CA ASP A 167 12.88 13.44 9.23
C ASP A 167 12.23 12.57 10.31
N ASN A 168 11.23 13.10 11.03
CA ASN A 168 10.62 12.45 12.19
C ASN A 168 9.80 11.19 11.85
N GLU A 169 9.48 10.93 10.58
CA GLU A 169 8.77 9.71 10.16
C GLU A 169 9.61 8.78 9.28
N LYS A 170 10.89 9.11 9.03
CA LYS A 170 11.82 8.21 8.31
C LYS A 170 12.11 6.91 9.08
N LYS A 171 11.67 6.84 10.34
CA LYS A 171 11.73 5.68 11.23
C LYS A 171 10.34 5.27 11.66
N CYS A 172 10.10 3.98 11.83
CA CYS A 172 8.81 3.44 12.29
C CYS A 172 8.99 2.22 13.21
N GLN A 173 7.92 1.88 13.92
CA GLN A 173 7.87 0.74 14.85
C GLN A 173 7.13 -0.44 14.24
N VAL A 174 7.65 -1.00 13.14
CA VAL A 174 7.03 -2.20 12.56
C VAL A 174 7.74 -3.48 12.96
N VAL A 175 6.96 -4.45 13.41
CA VAL A 175 7.52 -5.71 13.95
C VAL A 175 7.84 -6.73 12.86
N MET A 176 7.20 -6.66 11.69
CA MET A 176 7.56 -7.49 10.54
C MET A 176 8.60 -6.79 9.66
N LYS A 177 9.62 -7.55 9.23
CA LYS A 177 10.65 -7.11 8.30
C LYS A 177 10.22 -7.35 6.86
N THR A 178 9.86 -8.58 6.54
CA THR A 178 9.49 -9.03 5.19
C THR A 178 8.43 -10.10 5.28
N ALA A 179 7.63 -10.23 4.22
CA ALA A 179 6.70 -11.34 4.03
C ALA A 179 6.75 -11.85 2.59
N ALA A 180 6.45 -13.14 2.41
CA ALA A 180 6.32 -13.79 1.13
C ALA A 180 5.08 -14.69 1.09
N VAL A 181 4.55 -14.93 -0.11
CA VAL A 181 3.32 -15.70 -0.32
C VAL A 181 3.63 -16.95 -1.13
N LEU A 182 3.35 -18.11 -0.57
CA LEU A 182 3.34 -19.39 -1.30
C LEU A 182 1.89 -19.77 -1.63
N THR A 183 1.55 -19.86 -2.91
CA THR A 183 0.21 -20.25 -3.36
C THR A 183 0.14 -21.72 -3.78
N CYS A 184 -0.74 -22.48 -3.14
CA CYS A 184 -1.01 -23.88 -3.46
C CYS A 184 -2.19 -23.98 -4.44
N LEU A 185 -1.95 -24.52 -5.64
CA LEU A 185 -2.94 -24.68 -6.71
C LEU A 185 -3.20 -26.15 -7.02
N ALA A 186 -4.35 -26.44 -7.63
CA ALA A 186 -4.69 -27.80 -8.08
C ALA A 186 -3.92 -28.24 -9.33
N ALA A 187 -3.42 -27.29 -10.13
CA ALA A 187 -2.65 -27.53 -11.34
C ALA A 187 -1.67 -26.37 -11.59
N GLU A 188 -0.70 -26.61 -12.47
CA GLU A 188 0.23 -25.59 -12.94
C GLU A 188 -0.53 -24.47 -13.67
N PRO A 189 -0.36 -23.19 -13.26
CA PRO A 189 -0.98 -22.07 -13.95
C PRO A 189 -0.24 -21.76 -15.27
N PRO A 190 -0.86 -21.03 -16.21
CA PRO A 190 -0.15 -20.48 -17.38
C PRO A 190 1.10 -19.69 -16.97
N THR A 191 2.14 -19.69 -17.82
CA THR A 191 3.45 -19.07 -17.52
C THR A 191 3.38 -17.55 -17.33
N ASP A 192 2.37 -16.91 -17.90
CA ASP A 192 2.11 -15.48 -17.79
C ASP A 192 1.01 -15.14 -16.78
N ALA A 193 0.64 -16.09 -15.92
CA ALA A 193 -0.37 -15.89 -14.89
C ALA A 193 0.11 -14.93 -13.79
N PHE A 194 -0.78 -14.03 -13.38
CA PHE A 194 -0.64 -13.32 -12.10
C PHE A 194 -0.85 -14.28 -10.93
N ARG A 195 -0.29 -13.92 -9.77
CA ARG A 195 -0.65 -14.60 -8.54
C ARG A 195 -2.13 -14.33 -8.25
N PRO A 196 -2.96 -15.36 -7.99
CA PRO A 196 -4.32 -15.13 -7.51
C PRO A 196 -4.28 -14.44 -6.12
N PRO A 197 -5.40 -13.90 -5.63
CA PRO A 197 -5.39 -13.23 -4.33
C PRO A 197 -4.89 -14.16 -3.23
N TYR A 198 -4.01 -13.67 -2.36
CA TYR A 198 -3.47 -14.49 -1.27
C TYR A 198 -4.55 -14.83 -0.23
N ALA A 199 -5.54 -13.95 -0.07
CA ALA A 199 -6.64 -14.15 0.86
C ALA A 199 -7.74 -15.05 0.27
N GLY A 200 -8.42 -15.79 1.14
CA GLY A 200 -9.55 -16.65 0.81
C GLY A 200 -9.20 -17.92 0.04
N THR A 201 -10.25 -18.59 -0.42
CA THR A 201 -10.17 -19.86 -1.16
C THR A 201 -10.40 -19.70 -2.65
N GLY A 202 -10.94 -18.55 -3.09
CA GLY A 202 -10.99 -18.20 -4.50
C GLY A 202 -9.58 -17.99 -5.04
N LYS A 203 -9.24 -18.65 -6.15
CA LYS A 203 -7.96 -18.50 -6.85
C LYS A 203 -8.17 -18.23 -8.35
N PRO A 204 -8.89 -17.14 -8.72
CA PRO A 204 -9.04 -16.76 -10.13
C PRO A 204 -7.67 -16.52 -10.76
N ILE A 205 -7.47 -17.02 -11.96
CA ILE A 205 -6.21 -16.87 -12.71
C ILE A 205 -6.41 -15.81 -13.79
N PHE A 206 -5.66 -14.71 -13.66
CA PHE A 206 -5.57 -13.65 -14.67
C PHE A 206 -4.23 -13.78 -15.40
N ARG A 207 -4.15 -13.34 -16.66
CA ARG A 207 -2.95 -13.50 -17.48
C ARG A 207 -2.43 -12.18 -18.03
N ALA A 208 -1.11 -12.05 -18.11
CA ALA A 208 -0.48 -10.84 -18.62
C ALA A 208 -0.73 -10.62 -20.13
N GLN A 209 -0.99 -11.67 -20.90
CA GLN A 209 -1.40 -11.54 -22.30
C GLN A 209 -2.74 -10.78 -22.47
N ASP A 210 -3.60 -10.76 -21.43
CA ASP A 210 -4.94 -10.15 -21.49
C ASP A 210 -4.89 -8.65 -21.14
N ILE A 211 -3.71 -8.12 -20.83
CA ILE A 211 -3.51 -6.70 -20.49
C ILE A 211 -3.82 -5.83 -21.71
N ARG A 212 -4.74 -4.89 -21.51
CA ARG A 212 -5.16 -3.84 -22.44
C ARG A 212 -4.14 -2.70 -22.46
N TRP A 213 -2.95 -2.94 -23.00
CA TRP A 213 -1.88 -1.93 -23.08
C TRP A 213 -2.32 -0.65 -23.78
N GLU A 214 -3.22 -0.76 -24.75
CA GLU A 214 -3.79 0.38 -25.48
C GLU A 214 -4.80 1.20 -24.67
N ALA A 215 -5.23 0.73 -23.49
CA ALA A 215 -6.04 1.52 -22.58
C ALA A 215 -5.21 2.58 -21.84
N LEU A 216 -3.91 2.35 -21.64
CA LEU A 216 -3.03 3.34 -21.04
C LEU A 216 -2.80 4.48 -22.03
N PRO A 217 -3.06 5.75 -21.66
CA PRO A 217 -2.70 6.88 -22.49
C PRO A 217 -1.18 6.98 -22.65
N ALA A 218 -0.76 7.84 -23.59
CA ALA A 218 0.62 8.22 -23.84
C ALA A 218 0.79 9.69 -23.43
N LEU A 219 0.78 9.96 -22.12
CA LEU A 219 0.93 11.32 -21.60
C LEU A 219 2.40 11.76 -21.67
N SER A 220 2.66 12.96 -22.16
CA SER A 220 3.99 13.55 -22.03
C SER A 220 4.34 13.76 -20.55
N PRO A 221 5.57 13.48 -20.10
CA PRO A 221 5.94 13.73 -18.71
C PRO A 221 5.88 15.23 -18.38
N ALA A 222 5.46 15.55 -17.16
CA ALA A 222 5.50 16.90 -16.61
C ALA A 222 6.17 16.87 -15.23
N GLY A 223 7.15 17.75 -15.02
CA GLY A 223 8.00 17.73 -13.83
C GLY A 223 9.03 16.59 -13.85
N GLN A 224 9.73 16.40 -12.73
CA GLN A 224 10.71 15.32 -12.59
C GLN A 224 9.98 13.99 -12.37
N VAL A 225 10.10 13.07 -13.32
CA VAL A 225 9.55 11.71 -13.20
C VAL A 225 10.28 10.97 -12.07
N PRO A 226 9.57 10.29 -11.16
CA PRO A 226 10.20 9.46 -10.14
C PRO A 226 11.04 8.33 -10.74
N SER A 227 11.97 7.81 -9.95
CA SER A 227 12.78 6.64 -10.32
C SER A 227 11.91 5.43 -10.64
N TRP A 228 12.06 4.85 -11.82
CA TRP A 228 11.34 3.64 -12.22
C TRP A 228 11.76 2.46 -11.35
N GLU A 229 13.06 2.36 -11.07
CA GLU A 229 13.66 1.30 -10.27
C GLU A 229 13.12 1.32 -8.83
N ASP A 230 12.94 2.51 -8.23
CA ASP A 230 12.35 2.64 -6.91
C ASP A 230 10.87 2.25 -6.91
N PHE A 231 10.12 2.68 -7.91
CA PHE A 231 8.69 2.37 -8.00
C PHE A 231 8.43 0.89 -8.28
N GLU A 232 9.21 0.27 -9.17
CA GLU A 232 9.19 -1.18 -9.32
C GLU A 232 9.55 -1.87 -8.00
N ARG A 233 10.57 -1.39 -7.27
CA ARG A 233 10.89 -1.95 -5.95
C ARG A 233 9.74 -1.79 -4.95
N TYR A 234 9.00 -0.69 -5.02
CA TYR A 234 7.89 -0.43 -4.09
C TYR A 234 6.70 -1.37 -4.26
N PHE A 235 6.45 -1.87 -5.46
CA PHE A 235 5.35 -2.79 -5.75
C PHE A 235 5.80 -4.25 -5.96
N GLN A 236 7.11 -4.51 -6.02
CA GLN A 236 7.68 -5.86 -6.23
C GLN A 236 7.21 -6.91 -5.22
N ARG A 237 7.05 -6.55 -3.94
CA ARG A 237 6.70 -7.52 -2.87
C ARG A 237 5.22 -7.42 -2.51
N PRO A 238 4.56 -8.53 -2.12
CA PRO A 238 3.15 -8.52 -1.76
C PRO A 238 2.89 -7.61 -0.56
N TRP A 239 1.89 -6.73 -0.68
CA TRP A 239 1.42 -5.89 0.41
C TRP A 239 0.39 -6.66 1.24
N ILE A 240 0.74 -7.00 2.48
CA ILE A 240 -0.07 -7.72 3.46
C ILE A 240 -1.01 -6.72 4.15
N ASP A 241 -2.30 -6.76 3.83
CA ASP A 241 -3.28 -5.70 4.13
C ASP A 241 -4.63 -6.26 4.65
N HIS A 242 -4.57 -7.30 5.48
CA HIS A 242 -5.75 -8.03 5.99
C HIS A 242 -6.17 -7.64 7.42
N ILE A 243 -5.42 -6.75 8.07
CA ILE A 243 -5.78 -6.21 9.38
C ILE A 243 -6.58 -4.91 9.18
N LEU A 244 -7.85 -4.93 9.54
CA LEU A 244 -8.83 -3.88 9.27
C LEU A 244 -8.91 -2.87 10.43
N SER A 245 -7.75 -2.45 10.92
CA SER A 245 -7.60 -1.52 12.06
C SER A 245 -6.32 -0.70 11.92
N TRP A 246 -6.25 0.44 12.59
CA TRP A 246 -5.05 1.28 12.70
C TRP A 246 -3.83 0.50 13.21
N SER A 247 -4.03 -0.56 14.01
CA SER A 247 -2.97 -1.42 14.54
C SER A 247 -2.14 -2.12 13.46
N GLN A 248 -2.65 -2.19 12.24
CA GLN A 248 -1.87 -2.63 11.09
C GLN A 248 -0.57 -1.81 10.91
N GLN A 249 -0.57 -0.54 11.31
CA GLN A 249 0.57 0.37 11.13
C GLN A 249 1.87 -0.12 11.79
N GLU A 250 1.80 -0.88 12.87
CA GLU A 250 3.00 -1.37 13.57
C GLU A 250 3.24 -2.87 13.30
N LEU A 251 2.37 -3.50 12.50
CA LEU A 251 2.51 -4.90 12.10
C LEU A 251 3.24 -5.06 10.77
N VAL A 252 2.91 -4.25 9.75
CA VAL A 252 3.25 -4.55 8.34
C VAL A 252 4.75 -4.74 8.06
N PRO A 253 5.11 -5.55 7.05
CA PRO A 253 6.51 -5.76 6.67
C PRO A 253 7.15 -4.51 6.04
N ASN A 254 8.10 -3.84 6.71
CA ASN A 254 8.74 -2.60 6.20
C ASN A 254 9.65 -2.80 4.98
N GLU A 255 9.93 -4.01 4.53
CA GLU A 255 10.56 -4.24 3.23
C GLU A 255 9.55 -4.53 2.11
N ASN A 256 8.26 -4.65 2.43
CA ASN A 256 7.22 -4.93 1.44
C ASN A 256 6.39 -3.69 1.10
N GLN A 257 6.01 -2.91 2.12
CA GLN A 257 5.01 -1.85 1.98
C GLN A 257 5.23 -0.70 2.98
N PRO A 258 4.68 0.50 2.73
CA PRO A 258 4.60 1.55 3.74
C PRO A 258 3.78 1.12 4.95
N ASN A 259 3.92 1.80 6.08
CA ASN A 259 3.15 1.44 7.27
C ASN A 259 1.91 2.31 7.51
N TYR A 260 1.74 3.40 6.78
CA TYR A 260 0.62 4.32 6.96
C TYR A 260 -0.06 4.66 5.63
N GLY A 261 -1.40 4.68 5.60
CA GLY A 261 -2.20 4.73 4.37
C GLY A 261 -1.97 5.96 3.49
N ARG A 262 -1.53 7.09 4.05
CA ARG A 262 -1.08 8.25 3.26
C ARG A 262 -0.03 7.85 2.22
N GLU A 263 0.99 7.11 2.64
CA GLU A 263 2.06 6.66 1.75
C GLU A 263 1.57 5.60 0.74
N TYR A 264 0.57 4.78 1.07
CA TYR A 264 -0.03 3.85 0.11
C TYR A 264 -0.67 4.64 -1.02
N ALA A 265 -1.50 5.62 -0.69
CA ALA A 265 -2.14 6.48 -1.68
C ALA A 265 -1.14 7.29 -2.50
N ARG A 266 -0.07 7.83 -1.88
CA ARG A 266 1.00 8.55 -2.61
C ARG A 266 1.69 7.66 -3.63
N LEU A 267 2.12 6.46 -3.22
CA LEU A 267 2.76 5.49 -4.11
C LEU A 267 1.82 5.06 -5.25
N VAL A 268 0.57 4.74 -4.93
CA VAL A 268 -0.43 4.36 -5.94
C VAL A 268 -0.72 5.52 -6.91
N SER A 269 -0.84 6.75 -6.42
CA SER A 269 -1.02 7.95 -7.24
C SER A 269 0.13 8.15 -8.23
N MET A 270 1.38 8.09 -7.76
CA MET A 270 2.56 8.27 -8.60
C MET A 270 2.72 7.13 -9.61
N ALA A 271 2.62 5.87 -9.16
CA ALA A 271 2.72 4.71 -10.04
C ALA A 271 1.67 4.76 -11.17
N SER A 272 0.44 5.15 -10.84
CA SER A 272 -0.66 5.25 -11.80
C SER A 272 -0.38 6.25 -12.91
N LEU A 273 0.23 7.41 -12.60
CA LEU A 273 0.62 8.37 -13.61
C LEU A 273 1.89 7.97 -14.35
N MET A 274 2.85 7.31 -13.69
CA MET A 274 4.05 6.80 -14.34
C MET A 274 3.72 5.81 -15.46
N VAL A 275 2.84 4.82 -15.22
CA VAL A 275 2.45 3.85 -16.27
C VAL A 275 1.63 4.47 -17.42
N MET A 276 1.14 5.69 -17.23
CA MET A 276 0.44 6.48 -18.25
C MET A 276 1.36 7.37 -19.09
N LEU A 277 2.67 7.38 -18.80
CA LEU A 277 3.62 8.16 -19.58
C LEU A 277 3.85 7.54 -20.96
N ASP A 278 4.15 8.41 -21.92
CA ASP A 278 4.61 8.08 -23.27
C ASP A 278 6.06 7.59 -23.23
N VAL A 279 6.22 6.36 -22.75
CA VAL A 279 7.48 5.63 -22.73
C VAL A 279 7.28 4.26 -23.38
N PRO A 280 8.34 3.63 -23.92
CA PRO A 280 8.24 2.28 -24.47
C PRO A 280 7.60 1.32 -23.46
N ARG A 281 6.77 0.39 -23.94
CA ARG A 281 6.09 -0.60 -23.08
C ARG A 281 7.06 -1.27 -22.11
N GLN A 282 8.22 -1.68 -22.60
CA GLN A 282 9.26 -2.37 -21.81
C GLN A 282 9.68 -1.57 -20.57
N ARG A 283 9.62 -0.23 -20.61
CA ARG A 283 9.96 0.63 -19.47
C ARG A 283 8.90 0.59 -18.37
N LYS A 284 7.63 0.51 -18.74
CA LYS A 284 6.50 0.55 -17.79
C LYS A 284 5.89 -0.80 -17.47
N GLU A 285 6.36 -1.86 -18.14
CA GLU A 285 5.72 -3.17 -18.09
C GLU A 285 5.71 -3.74 -16.68
N LYS A 286 6.88 -3.78 -16.03
CA LYS A 286 7.01 -4.33 -14.68
C LYS A 286 6.13 -3.59 -13.66
N LEU A 287 6.20 -2.25 -13.62
CA LEU A 287 5.37 -1.47 -12.71
C LEU A 287 3.87 -1.65 -12.99
N THR A 288 3.47 -1.81 -14.26
CA THR A 288 2.07 -2.07 -14.63
C THR A 288 1.62 -3.44 -14.11
N LEU A 289 2.44 -4.48 -14.27
CA LEU A 289 2.17 -5.83 -13.74
C LEU A 289 2.00 -5.81 -12.22
N GLU A 290 2.90 -5.14 -11.51
CA GLU A 290 2.88 -5.09 -10.05
C GLU A 290 1.69 -4.25 -9.51
N LEU A 291 1.29 -3.19 -10.21
CA LEU A 291 0.10 -2.41 -9.88
C LEU A 291 -1.21 -3.21 -10.11
N ILE A 292 -1.28 -4.00 -11.19
CA ILE A 292 -2.39 -4.96 -11.43
C ILE A 292 -2.43 -6.01 -10.32
N GLN A 293 -1.28 -6.57 -9.94
CA GLN A 293 -1.18 -7.57 -8.87
C GLN A 293 -1.71 -7.03 -7.54
N ARG A 294 -1.39 -5.77 -7.21
CA ARG A 294 -1.94 -5.09 -6.03
C ARG A 294 -3.47 -4.99 -6.07
N GLY A 295 -4.04 -4.70 -7.25
CA GLY A 295 -5.48 -4.71 -7.47
C GLY A 295 -6.13 -6.07 -7.24
N ILE A 296 -5.50 -7.14 -7.73
CA ILE A 296 -5.98 -8.53 -7.54
C ILE A 296 -5.99 -8.91 -6.04
N ASP A 297 -4.96 -8.55 -5.28
CA ASP A 297 -4.90 -8.83 -3.85
C ASP A 297 -5.99 -8.10 -3.06
N LEU A 298 -6.18 -6.81 -3.36
CA LEU A 298 -7.19 -5.99 -2.71
C LEU A 298 -8.61 -6.46 -3.04
N TYR A 299 -8.85 -6.89 -4.29
CA TYR A 299 -10.09 -7.55 -4.66
C TYR A 299 -10.35 -8.79 -3.79
N GLY A 300 -9.38 -9.70 -3.67
CA GLY A 300 -9.58 -10.91 -2.86
C GLY A 300 -9.80 -10.61 -1.38
N LEU A 301 -9.12 -9.61 -0.83
CA LEU A 301 -9.36 -9.13 0.54
C LEU A 301 -10.78 -8.61 0.72
N ALA A 302 -11.27 -7.78 -0.21
CA ALA A 302 -12.65 -7.28 -0.20
C ALA A 302 -13.66 -8.44 -0.23
N MET A 303 -13.42 -9.45 -1.08
CA MET A 303 -14.28 -10.64 -1.18
C MET A 303 -14.34 -11.47 0.11
N VAL A 304 -13.33 -11.39 0.98
CA VAL A 304 -13.32 -12.09 2.28
C VAL A 304 -13.56 -11.18 3.48
N GLY A 305 -14.24 -10.05 3.24
CA GLY A 305 -14.73 -9.15 4.30
C GLY A 305 -13.85 -7.94 4.58
N GLY A 306 -12.88 -7.65 3.72
CA GLY A 306 -12.03 -6.45 3.81
C GLY A 306 -12.83 -5.16 3.63
N TYR A 307 -12.49 -4.16 4.43
CA TYR A 307 -13.00 -2.80 4.32
C TYR A 307 -11.98 -1.81 4.90
N TRP A 308 -12.00 -0.57 4.44
CA TRP A 308 -10.96 0.42 4.69
C TRP A 308 -11.59 1.78 4.97
N ASN A 309 -12.24 1.96 6.12
CA ASN A 309 -12.91 3.20 6.52
C ASN A 309 -12.34 3.85 7.79
N GLU A 310 -11.15 3.41 8.23
CA GLU A 310 -10.45 4.08 9.32
C GLU A 310 -10.09 5.52 8.92
N GLY A 311 -10.36 6.48 9.80
CA GLY A 311 -10.05 7.88 9.56
C GLY A 311 -8.57 8.20 9.75
N GLY A 312 -8.26 9.50 9.72
CA GLY A 312 -6.90 9.98 9.95
C GLY A 312 -5.85 9.29 9.07
N GLY A 313 -6.09 9.14 7.77
CA GLY A 313 -5.12 8.64 6.78
C GLY A 313 -4.78 7.14 6.75
N HIS A 314 -5.19 6.32 7.71
CA HIS A 314 -4.73 4.92 7.83
C HIS A 314 -5.12 4.00 6.66
N SER A 315 -6.33 4.16 6.13
CA SER A 315 -6.96 3.22 5.18
C SER A 315 -6.91 3.69 3.71
N SER A 316 -6.21 4.78 3.43
CA SER A 316 -6.18 5.45 2.13
C SER A 316 -5.45 4.62 1.04
N GLY A 317 -5.90 4.68 -0.22
CA GLY A 317 -5.17 4.15 -1.38
C GLY A 317 -5.52 2.71 -1.81
N ARG A 318 -6.69 2.17 -1.42
CA ARG A 318 -7.08 0.78 -1.73
C ARG A 318 -8.07 0.63 -2.88
N LYS A 319 -8.89 1.64 -3.16
CA LYS A 319 -9.94 1.47 -4.17
C LYS A 319 -9.39 1.44 -5.59
N TRP A 320 -8.52 2.41 -5.90
CA TRP A 320 -8.03 2.60 -7.27
C TRP A 320 -7.33 1.36 -7.86
N PRO A 321 -6.40 0.66 -7.17
CA PRO A 321 -5.73 -0.49 -7.76
C PRO A 321 -6.69 -1.60 -8.22
N ILE A 322 -7.80 -1.82 -7.51
CA ILE A 322 -8.84 -2.80 -7.90
C ILE A 322 -9.47 -2.39 -9.23
N LEU A 323 -9.89 -1.13 -9.35
CA LEU A 323 -10.55 -0.62 -10.56
C LEU A 323 -9.56 -0.56 -11.73
N PHE A 324 -8.31 -0.18 -11.46
CA PHE A 324 -7.22 -0.21 -12.44
C PHE A 324 -7.02 -1.63 -12.99
N ALA A 325 -6.92 -2.64 -12.12
CA ALA A 325 -6.80 -4.03 -12.54
C ALA A 325 -8.02 -4.49 -13.36
N SER A 326 -9.24 -4.13 -12.96
CA SER A 326 -10.47 -4.42 -13.71
C SER A 326 -10.43 -3.85 -15.13
N ILE A 327 -10.00 -2.60 -15.30
CA ILE A 327 -9.87 -1.94 -16.60
C ILE A 327 -8.77 -2.61 -17.43
N MET A 328 -7.58 -2.77 -16.85
CA MET A 328 -6.40 -3.27 -17.55
C MET A 328 -6.55 -4.73 -17.99
N LEU A 329 -7.27 -5.56 -17.24
CA LEU A 329 -7.54 -6.96 -17.59
C LEU A 329 -8.86 -7.15 -18.36
N LYS A 330 -9.61 -6.05 -18.60
CA LYS A 330 -10.96 -6.09 -19.19
C LYS A 330 -11.90 -7.05 -18.45
N ASP A 331 -11.75 -7.14 -17.13
CA ASP A 331 -12.55 -8.03 -16.29
C ASP A 331 -13.38 -7.20 -15.30
N PRO A 332 -14.67 -6.97 -15.58
CA PRO A 332 -15.54 -6.19 -14.71
C PRO A 332 -15.83 -6.89 -13.38
N ALA A 333 -15.60 -8.20 -13.24
CA ALA A 333 -15.84 -8.91 -11.98
C ALA A 333 -14.92 -8.41 -10.86
N LEU A 334 -13.71 -7.95 -11.19
CA LEU A 334 -12.79 -7.33 -10.21
C LEU A 334 -13.38 -6.07 -9.55
N ALA A 335 -14.24 -5.33 -10.26
CA ALA A 335 -14.90 -4.14 -9.72
C ALA A 335 -16.28 -4.43 -9.08
N GLN A 336 -16.77 -5.68 -9.15
CA GLN A 336 -18.03 -6.10 -8.53
C GLN A 336 -17.78 -6.51 -7.07
N LEU A 337 -17.66 -5.49 -6.21
CA LEU A 337 -17.29 -5.68 -4.81
C LEU A 337 -18.52 -5.88 -3.91
N PRO A 338 -18.39 -6.64 -2.80
CA PRO A 338 -19.45 -6.74 -1.80
C PRO A 338 -19.79 -5.35 -1.22
N GLY A 339 -21.05 -5.10 -0.90
CA GLY A 339 -21.46 -3.82 -0.29
C GLY A 339 -20.80 -3.52 1.06
N THR A 340 -20.19 -4.52 1.70
CA THR A 340 -19.38 -4.38 2.91
C THR A 340 -17.99 -3.79 2.64
N ALA A 341 -17.48 -3.85 1.40
CA ALA A 341 -16.21 -3.27 1.02
C ALA A 341 -16.36 -1.75 0.87
N VAL A 342 -16.09 -1.04 1.96
CA VAL A 342 -16.08 0.43 1.99
C VAL A 342 -14.65 0.95 1.89
N PHE A 343 -14.49 2.10 1.26
CA PHE A 343 -13.18 2.69 0.97
C PHE A 343 -13.05 4.09 1.56
N HIS A 344 -11.83 4.38 1.99
CA HIS A 344 -11.47 5.61 2.70
C HIS A 344 -11.77 6.82 1.83
N GLU A 345 -11.37 6.77 0.56
CA GLU A 345 -11.54 7.81 -0.45
C GLU A 345 -13.02 8.22 -0.62
N ASP A 346 -13.93 7.23 -0.55
CA ASP A 346 -15.37 7.47 -0.68
C ASP A 346 -15.99 7.95 0.64
N THR A 347 -15.61 7.32 1.75
CA THR A 347 -16.25 7.59 3.05
C THR A 347 -15.91 8.99 3.59
N GLN A 348 -14.86 9.61 3.07
CA GLN A 348 -14.36 10.91 3.53
C GLN A 348 -14.69 12.08 2.61
N THR A 349 -15.39 11.87 1.50
CA THR A 349 -15.84 12.96 0.62
C THR A 349 -17.34 12.88 0.40
N TYR A 350 -18.03 14.01 0.41
CA TYR A 350 -19.50 14.07 0.27
C TYR A 350 -19.93 15.47 -0.20
N TYR A 351 -21.18 15.62 -0.64
CA TYR A 351 -21.74 16.95 -0.95
C TYR A 351 -22.44 17.55 0.27
N GLY A 352 -22.34 18.85 0.48
CA GLY A 352 -22.92 19.52 1.63
C GLY A 352 -22.82 21.03 1.51
N ASN A 353 -23.28 21.75 2.55
CA ASN A 353 -23.21 23.21 2.58
C ASN A 353 -22.03 23.63 3.46
N GLY A 354 -20.87 23.84 2.84
CA GLY A 354 -19.68 24.25 3.54
C GLY A 354 -19.74 25.71 4.02
N TRP A 355 -19.00 26.01 5.09
CA TRP A 355 -19.09 27.30 5.78
C TRP A 355 -18.67 28.52 4.96
N PHE A 356 -17.95 28.34 3.84
CA PHE A 356 -17.59 29.40 2.89
C PHE A 356 -18.20 29.22 1.49
N GLY A 357 -19.29 28.46 1.38
CA GLY A 357 -20.05 28.30 0.14
C GLY A 357 -19.53 27.21 -0.80
N GLN A 358 -18.62 26.36 -0.32
CA GLN A 358 -18.17 25.18 -1.04
C GLN A 358 -19.16 24.01 -0.87
N ASP A 359 -19.42 23.27 -1.93
CA ASP A 359 -20.52 22.30 -2.04
C ASP A 359 -20.08 20.83 -1.95
N VAL A 360 -18.79 20.56 -2.19
CA VAL A 360 -18.15 19.26 -1.97
C VAL A 360 -17.21 19.37 -0.78
N LEU A 361 -17.36 18.50 0.22
CA LEU A 361 -16.74 18.56 1.54
C LEU A 361 -15.95 17.27 1.85
N TRP A 362 -15.12 17.34 2.87
CA TRP A 362 -14.39 16.22 3.45
C TRP A 362 -14.72 16.03 4.94
N GLN A 363 -14.59 14.80 5.41
CA GLN A 363 -14.76 14.42 6.80
C GLN A 363 -13.73 13.40 7.24
N MET A 364 -13.39 13.40 8.52
CA MET A 364 -12.79 12.25 9.18
C MET A 364 -13.93 11.39 9.74
N VAL A 365 -13.88 10.07 9.56
CA VAL A 365 -14.98 9.17 9.98
C VAL A 365 -14.72 8.57 11.37
N ILE A 366 -13.54 7.96 11.57
CA ILE A 366 -13.13 7.32 12.83
C ILE A 366 -11.71 7.73 13.19
N HIS A 367 -11.46 8.18 14.41
CA HIS A 367 -10.10 8.34 14.95
C HIS A 367 -10.21 8.47 16.47
N HIS A 368 -9.82 7.48 17.28
CA HIS A 368 -10.12 7.45 18.74
C HIS A 368 -11.62 7.57 19.06
N GLY A 369 -12.47 7.01 18.20
CA GLY A 369 -13.93 7.12 18.25
C GLY A 369 -14.52 7.75 16.99
N ASN A 370 -15.86 7.76 16.92
CA ASN A 370 -16.59 8.36 15.80
C ASN A 370 -16.37 9.88 15.75
N ARG A 371 -16.34 10.43 14.54
CA ARG A 371 -16.13 11.85 14.30
C ARG A 371 -17.34 12.45 13.59
N GLU A 372 -17.66 13.69 13.96
CA GLU A 372 -18.68 14.50 13.30
C GLU A 372 -18.07 15.24 12.11
N THR A 373 -18.94 15.73 11.21
CA THR A 373 -18.47 16.62 10.14
C THR A 373 -18.18 18.02 10.69
N TYR A 374 -17.24 18.71 10.04
CA TYR A 374 -16.75 20.00 10.52
C TYR A 374 -16.66 21.07 9.42
N GLU A 375 -16.64 20.71 8.13
CA GLU A 375 -16.54 21.69 7.04
C GLU A 375 -17.83 22.51 6.86
N GLU A 376 -18.93 22.16 7.54
CA GLU A 376 -20.13 22.99 7.65
C GLU A 376 -20.04 24.06 8.76
N LYS A 377 -19.06 23.98 9.66
CA LYS A 377 -18.85 24.90 10.80
C LYS A 377 -17.78 25.93 10.46
N THR A 378 -17.96 27.18 10.85
CA THR A 378 -16.90 28.19 10.71
C THR A 378 -15.72 27.87 11.65
N PRO A 379 -14.48 28.31 11.36
CA PRO A 379 -13.32 27.94 12.18
C PRO A 379 -13.41 28.38 13.66
N ASP A 380 -14.14 29.46 13.96
CA ASP A 380 -14.39 29.89 15.35
C ASP A 380 -15.26 28.90 16.14
N GLN A 381 -16.02 28.04 15.46
CA GLN A 381 -16.86 27.01 16.05
C GLN A 381 -16.13 25.66 16.20
N TRP A 382 -14.90 25.53 15.68
CA TRP A 382 -14.18 24.27 15.67
C TRP A 382 -13.71 23.87 17.07
N GLY A 383 -14.15 22.67 17.49
CA GLY A 383 -13.57 21.98 18.63
C GLY A 383 -12.20 21.38 18.32
N ASP A 384 -11.58 20.75 19.31
CA ASP A 384 -10.24 20.16 19.13
C ASP A 384 -10.23 19.07 18.05
N TRP A 385 -11.26 18.23 17.99
CA TRP A 385 -11.39 17.20 16.95
C TRP A 385 -11.67 17.76 15.56
N ASP A 386 -12.33 18.92 15.44
CA ASP A 386 -12.53 19.60 14.16
C ASP A 386 -11.17 20.11 13.65
N LYS A 387 -10.36 20.71 14.54
CA LYS A 387 -8.98 21.17 14.23
C LYS A 387 -8.06 20.00 13.86
N THR A 388 -8.15 18.87 14.57
CA THR A 388 -7.42 17.65 14.23
C THR A 388 -7.86 17.11 12.87
N SER A 389 -9.16 17.14 12.57
CA SER A 389 -9.71 16.71 11.27
C SER A 389 -9.16 17.57 10.14
N GLU A 390 -9.11 18.90 10.31
CA GLU A 390 -8.46 19.81 9.34
C GLU A 390 -6.97 19.50 9.15
N GLY A 391 -6.27 19.16 10.23
CA GLY A 391 -4.89 18.66 10.18
C GLY A 391 -4.76 17.43 9.28
N TYR A 392 -5.62 16.43 9.45
CA TYR A 392 -5.63 15.23 8.61
C TYR A 392 -6.07 15.48 7.17
N ARG A 393 -7.04 16.38 6.94
CA ARG A 393 -7.45 16.80 5.60
C ARG A 393 -6.25 17.36 4.84
N THR A 394 -5.49 18.24 5.50
CA THR A 394 -4.38 18.96 4.89
C THR A 394 -3.07 18.18 4.83
N CYS A 395 -2.84 17.20 5.71
CA CYS A 395 -1.59 16.42 5.73
C CYS A 395 -1.64 15.07 5.02
N CYS A 396 -2.80 14.45 4.85
CA CYS A 396 -2.79 12.98 4.77
C CYS A 396 -3.72 12.36 3.75
N ASN A 397 -4.68 13.12 3.23
CA ASN A 397 -5.74 12.60 2.37
C ASN A 397 -5.65 13.18 0.97
N ALA A 398 -6.23 14.38 0.77
CA ALA A 398 -6.33 15.02 -0.54
C ALA A 398 -4.97 15.08 -1.28
N GLN A 399 -3.90 15.42 -0.56
CA GLN A 399 -2.54 15.47 -1.10
C GLN A 399 -2.06 14.16 -1.72
N ALA A 400 -2.60 13.02 -1.29
CA ALA A 400 -2.19 11.69 -1.75
C ALA A 400 -3.09 11.13 -2.87
N TRP A 401 -4.24 11.76 -3.18
CA TRP A 401 -5.26 11.22 -4.10
C TRP A 401 -5.23 11.83 -5.51
N VAL A 402 -4.57 12.97 -5.69
CA VAL A 402 -4.62 13.75 -6.94
C VAL A 402 -4.18 12.93 -8.16
N GLY A 403 -3.11 12.14 -8.01
CA GLY A 403 -2.62 11.28 -9.08
C GLY A 403 -3.60 10.18 -9.47
N THR A 404 -4.20 9.50 -8.48
CA THR A 404 -5.23 8.49 -8.73
C THR A 404 -6.48 9.08 -9.38
N ALA A 405 -6.91 10.28 -8.98
CA ALA A 405 -8.08 10.93 -9.58
C ALA A 405 -7.82 11.30 -11.05
N LEU A 406 -6.64 11.82 -11.36
CA LEU A 406 -6.24 12.10 -12.75
C LEU A 406 -6.14 10.84 -13.60
N ALA A 407 -5.51 9.79 -13.07
CA ALA A 407 -5.38 8.50 -13.72
C ALA A 407 -6.76 7.88 -14.02
N ALA A 408 -7.66 7.88 -13.03
CA ALA A 408 -9.03 7.43 -13.18
C ALA A 408 -9.78 8.23 -14.26
N ARG A 409 -9.59 9.55 -14.33
CA ARG A 409 -10.20 10.36 -15.39
C ARG A 409 -9.70 9.96 -16.78
N TYR A 410 -8.40 9.74 -16.97
CA TYR A 410 -7.83 9.33 -18.25
C TYR A 410 -8.28 7.93 -18.69
N LEU A 411 -8.51 7.02 -17.74
CA LEU A 411 -9.07 5.70 -18.01
C LEU A 411 -10.61 5.67 -18.04
N LYS A 412 -11.27 6.85 -18.03
CA LYS A 412 -12.73 6.99 -18.04
C LYS A 412 -13.43 6.23 -16.91
N ALA A 413 -12.83 6.22 -15.74
CA ALA A 413 -13.21 5.39 -14.60
C ALA A 413 -14.09 6.12 -13.57
N VAL A 414 -14.51 7.37 -13.77
CA VAL A 414 -15.34 8.10 -12.79
C VAL A 414 -16.65 7.36 -12.49
N LYS A 415 -17.37 6.95 -13.54
CA LYS A 415 -18.60 6.16 -13.40
C LYS A 415 -18.37 4.79 -12.75
N LEU A 416 -17.26 4.14 -13.09
CA LEU A 416 -16.85 2.87 -12.47
C LEU A 416 -16.52 3.04 -10.98
N TRP A 417 -15.87 4.16 -10.62
CA TRP A 417 -15.57 4.52 -9.25
C TRP A 417 -16.84 4.76 -8.45
N ASN A 418 -17.88 5.35 -9.05
CA ASN A 418 -19.20 5.48 -8.45
C ASN A 418 -19.20 6.28 -7.12
N HIS A 419 -18.46 7.39 -7.09
CA HIS A 419 -18.43 8.35 -5.98
C HIS A 419 -17.95 9.73 -6.45
N ASP A 420 -18.87 10.53 -7.00
CA ASP A 420 -18.55 11.78 -7.68
C ASP A 420 -17.89 12.82 -6.78
N ALA A 421 -18.30 12.87 -5.51
CA ALA A 421 -17.74 13.76 -4.50
C ALA A 421 -16.21 13.59 -4.35
N HIS A 422 -15.66 12.40 -4.57
CA HIS A 422 -14.20 12.21 -4.54
C HIS A 422 -13.51 13.06 -5.62
N PHE A 423 -14.03 13.03 -6.84
CA PHE A 423 -13.42 13.72 -7.97
C PHE A 423 -13.60 15.24 -7.86
N ASP A 424 -14.80 15.69 -7.51
CA ASP A 424 -15.09 17.12 -7.35
C ASP A 424 -14.30 17.71 -6.18
N TYR A 425 -14.12 16.94 -5.11
CA TYR A 425 -13.27 17.33 -3.99
C TYR A 425 -11.81 17.54 -4.43
N ILE A 426 -11.28 16.67 -5.30
CA ILE A 426 -9.93 16.83 -5.84
C ILE A 426 -9.82 18.03 -6.79
N GLU A 427 -10.86 18.31 -7.59
CA GLU A 427 -10.92 19.57 -8.36
C GLU A 427 -10.87 20.78 -7.44
N ARG A 428 -11.68 20.80 -6.38
CA ARG A 428 -11.68 21.86 -5.37
C ARG A 428 -10.30 22.02 -4.74
N TRP A 429 -9.67 20.91 -4.35
CA TRP A 429 -8.34 20.89 -3.76
C TRP A 429 -7.27 21.49 -4.67
N MET A 430 -7.25 21.11 -5.95
CA MET A 430 -6.21 21.52 -6.90
C MET A 430 -6.49 22.84 -7.66
N ARG A 431 -7.67 23.44 -7.45
CA ARG A 431 -8.09 24.69 -8.10
C ARG A 431 -7.08 25.81 -7.87
N GLN A 432 -6.63 26.49 -8.93
CA GLN A 432 -5.61 27.55 -8.81
C GLN A 432 -6.21 28.91 -8.43
N ASP A 433 -7.37 29.25 -8.98
CA ASP A 433 -8.15 30.42 -8.55
C ASP A 433 -8.75 30.18 -7.16
N ASP A 434 -9.17 31.26 -6.53
CA ASP A 434 -9.73 31.23 -5.18
C ASP A 434 -11.06 31.97 -5.11
N PRO A 435 -12.14 31.37 -5.68
CA PRO A 435 -13.45 32.02 -5.74
C PRO A 435 -14.07 32.23 -4.36
N TYR A 436 -13.56 31.53 -3.34
CA TYR A 436 -14.07 31.57 -1.98
C TYR A 436 -13.32 32.57 -1.09
N ALA A 437 -12.35 33.33 -1.61
CA ALA A 437 -11.56 34.27 -0.81
C ALA A 437 -12.43 35.29 -0.06
N ALA A 438 -13.42 35.88 -0.74
CA ALA A 438 -14.35 36.82 -0.11
C ALA A 438 -15.23 36.15 0.97
N ALA A 439 -15.74 34.94 0.67
CA ALA A 439 -16.59 34.19 1.59
C ALA A 439 -15.85 33.70 2.85
N ARG A 440 -14.56 33.40 2.74
CA ARG A 440 -13.73 33.01 3.90
C ARG A 440 -13.32 34.18 4.80
N GLY A 441 -13.50 35.43 4.37
CA GLY A 441 -13.16 36.61 5.16
C GLY A 441 -11.69 36.60 5.62
N ASN A 442 -11.46 36.56 6.93
CA ASN A 442 -10.12 36.61 7.52
C ASN A 442 -9.40 35.24 7.55
N TYR A 443 -10.07 34.15 7.16
CA TYR A 443 -9.45 32.82 7.16
C TYR A 443 -8.74 32.57 5.83
N PRO A 444 -7.40 32.40 5.85
CA PRO A 444 -6.65 32.16 4.63
C PRO A 444 -6.98 30.79 4.06
N ARG A 445 -6.85 30.67 2.73
CA ARG A 445 -6.82 29.36 2.08
C ARG A 445 -5.67 28.51 2.66
N PRO A 446 -5.87 27.22 2.97
CA PRO A 446 -4.79 26.34 3.40
C PRO A 446 -3.66 26.30 2.37
N LYS A 447 -2.42 26.43 2.82
CA LYS A 447 -1.24 26.52 1.93
C LYS A 447 -0.98 25.23 1.15
N GLN A 448 -1.51 24.11 1.62
CA GLN A 448 -1.40 22.79 1.02
C GLN A 448 -2.34 22.60 -0.18
N GLU A 449 -3.43 23.37 -0.25
CA GLU A 449 -4.28 23.36 -1.45
C GLU A 449 -3.49 23.88 -2.65
N THR A 450 -3.95 23.56 -3.86
CA THR A 450 -3.28 23.80 -5.15
C THR A 450 -2.07 22.91 -5.45
N THR A 451 -1.63 22.09 -4.49
CA THR A 451 -0.45 21.22 -4.60
C THR A 451 -0.65 19.86 -3.91
N THR A 452 0.37 19.03 -4.02
CA THR A 452 0.57 17.76 -3.32
C THR A 452 1.98 17.72 -2.72
N TYR A 453 2.29 16.68 -1.94
CA TYR A 453 3.65 16.41 -1.47
C TYR A 453 4.61 16.03 -2.59
N ASP A 454 4.08 15.59 -3.72
CA ASP A 454 4.82 14.97 -4.81
C ASP A 454 4.85 15.93 -6.00
N PRO A 455 5.94 16.69 -6.23
CA PRO A 455 5.98 17.71 -7.28
C PRO A 455 5.64 17.18 -8.67
N PHE A 456 5.99 15.92 -8.94
CA PHE A 456 5.58 15.19 -10.15
C PHE A 456 4.05 15.16 -10.31
N ILE A 457 3.30 14.84 -9.26
CA ILE A 457 1.83 14.79 -9.31
C ILE A 457 1.26 16.19 -9.55
N THR A 458 1.76 17.21 -8.85
CA THR A 458 1.32 18.60 -9.05
C THR A 458 1.58 19.06 -10.49
N ALA A 459 2.74 18.74 -11.06
CA ALA A 459 3.09 19.08 -12.43
C ALA A 459 2.23 18.33 -13.46
N MET A 460 2.04 17.02 -13.28
CA MET A 460 1.17 16.20 -14.14
C MET A 460 -0.28 16.69 -14.11
N TRP A 461 -0.82 17.01 -12.93
CA TRP A 461 -2.16 17.58 -12.81
C TRP A 461 -2.30 18.87 -13.62
N ARG A 462 -1.40 19.83 -13.43
CA ARG A 462 -1.44 21.12 -14.15
C ARG A 462 -1.33 20.95 -15.66
N ALA A 463 -0.47 20.03 -16.12
CA ALA A 463 -0.21 19.82 -17.53
C ALA A 463 -1.35 19.10 -18.25
N HIS A 464 -2.00 18.14 -17.60
CA HIS A 464 -2.89 17.17 -18.25
C HIS A 464 -4.35 17.23 -17.81
N ARG A 465 -4.66 17.77 -16.63
CA ARG A 465 -6.05 17.86 -16.19
C ARG A 465 -6.93 18.66 -17.17
N PRO A 466 -6.51 19.80 -17.75
CA PRO A 466 -7.33 20.57 -18.70
C PRO A 466 -7.73 19.78 -19.95
N GLN A 467 -6.94 18.77 -20.35
CA GLN A 467 -7.15 17.93 -21.53
C GLN A 467 -7.69 16.53 -21.17
N ALA A 468 -7.94 16.25 -19.88
CA ALA A 468 -8.48 14.97 -19.46
C ALA A 468 -9.84 14.71 -20.15
N PRO A 469 -10.11 13.49 -20.63
CA PRO A 469 -11.34 13.19 -21.35
C PRO A 469 -12.60 13.56 -20.56
N ALA A 470 -13.53 14.24 -21.22
CA ALA A 470 -14.88 14.40 -20.72
C ALA A 470 -15.52 13.02 -20.49
N GLN A 471 -16.24 12.88 -19.38
CA GLN A 471 -16.91 11.65 -19.00
C GLN A 471 -18.12 11.95 -18.13
N GLU A 472 -19.11 11.08 -18.18
CA GLU A 472 -20.27 11.15 -17.30
C GLU A 472 -19.84 10.93 -15.85
N MET A 473 -20.38 11.77 -14.96
CA MET A 473 -20.38 11.52 -13.52
C MET A 473 -21.33 10.34 -13.22
N ALA A 474 -21.13 9.66 -12.09
CA ALA A 474 -21.92 8.49 -11.72
C ALA A 474 -23.38 8.83 -11.35
N GLY A 475 -23.62 10.04 -10.83
CA GLY A 475 -24.92 10.50 -10.33
C GLY A 475 -25.33 9.85 -9.00
N ASN A 476 -24.42 9.14 -8.34
CA ASN A 476 -24.67 8.43 -7.08
C ASN A 476 -24.10 9.22 -5.90
N ASN A 477 -24.72 10.35 -5.61
CA ASN A 477 -24.30 11.22 -4.52
C ASN A 477 -24.70 10.58 -3.19
N ARG A 478 -23.71 10.28 -2.37
CA ARG A 478 -23.92 9.61 -1.09
C ARG A 478 -22.93 10.09 -0.04
N LYS A 479 -23.39 10.18 1.20
CA LYS A 479 -22.57 10.48 2.38
C LYS A 479 -22.48 9.25 3.26
N TRP A 480 -21.27 8.94 3.73
CA TRP A 480 -21.06 7.95 4.78
C TRP A 480 -21.37 8.60 6.12
N THR A 481 -22.38 8.09 6.83
CA THR A 481 -22.90 8.72 8.05
C THR A 481 -23.11 7.70 9.15
N LEU A 482 -22.96 8.15 10.40
CA LEU A 482 -23.28 7.36 11.57
C LEU A 482 -24.80 7.42 11.81
N GLN A 483 -25.48 6.30 11.58
CA GLN A 483 -26.91 6.13 11.82
C GLN A 483 -27.12 5.36 13.14
N GLY A 484 -27.34 6.10 14.22
CA GLY A 484 -27.36 5.55 15.57
C GLY A 484 -25.99 5.02 15.98
N LYS A 485 -25.81 3.69 15.98
CA LYS A 485 -24.53 3.02 16.30
C LYS A 485 -23.85 2.37 15.08
N LYS A 486 -24.42 2.50 13.89
CA LYS A 486 -23.92 1.84 12.67
C LYS A 486 -23.62 2.87 11.60
N TRP A 487 -22.47 2.73 10.97
CA TRP A 487 -22.14 3.52 9.79
C TRP A 487 -22.86 2.97 8.55
N GLY A 488 -23.30 3.87 7.67
CA GLY A 488 -24.01 3.51 6.45
C GLY A 488 -24.04 4.63 5.42
N TRP A 489 -24.34 4.27 4.17
CA TRP A 489 -24.53 5.23 3.07
C TRP A 489 -25.91 5.87 3.15
N VAL A 490 -25.97 7.18 2.94
CA VAL A 490 -27.20 7.97 2.77
C VAL A 490 -27.11 8.71 1.44
N SER A 491 -28.11 8.56 0.58
CA SER A 491 -28.21 9.31 -0.67
C SER A 491 -28.39 10.80 -0.40
N GLN A 492 -27.81 11.65 -1.25
CA GLN A 492 -27.84 13.11 -1.15
C GLN A 492 -28.51 13.76 -2.33
#